data_AF-L1P5G7-F1
#
_entry.id   AF-L1P5G7-F1
#
_cell.length_a   1.000
_cell.length_b   1.000
_cell.length_c   1.000
_cell.angle_alpha   90.00
_cell.angle_beta   90.00
_cell.angle_gamma   90.00
#
_symmetry.space_group_name_H-M   'P 1'
#
loop_
_entity.id
_entity.type
_entity.pdbx_description
1 polymer ?
#
loop_
_entity_poly.entity_id
_entity_poly.type
_entity_poly.pdbx_seq_one_letter_code
_entity_poly.pdbx_strand_id
1 'polypeptide(L)'
;MSQFILFKNRIETEEFSKIEDPFLKKYANIFFNTSSDIFTINHFDDICTFSQKQINDGISIYDTKLYDLLIRLKNDELYFWYASYFDDLDLITNFTDLINSIEEALINFNAEIYIHYRPENIKSF
;
A
#
# COMPACT_ATOMS: atom_id res chain seq x y z
N MET A 1 -6.89 9.02 11.64
CA MET A 1 -5.62 8.30 11.45
C MET A 1 -5.54 7.97 9.97
N SER A 2 -4.35 7.77 9.42
CA SER A 2 -4.17 7.71 7.96
C SER A 2 -3.57 6.38 7.53
N GLN A 3 -4.02 5.90 6.38
CA GLN A 3 -3.43 4.76 5.67
C GLN A 3 -2.20 5.21 4.88
N PHE A 4 -1.18 4.35 4.87
CA PHE A 4 0.05 4.56 4.13
C PHE A 4 0.39 3.36 3.26
N ILE A 5 1.06 3.66 2.16
CA ILE A 5 1.72 2.69 1.29
C ILE A 5 3.18 3.13 1.10
N LEU A 6 4.12 2.21 1.21
CA LEU A 6 5.53 2.46 0.92
C LEU A 6 6.07 1.50 -0.13
N PHE A 7 6.96 2.00 -0.98
CA PHE A 7 7.65 1.24 -2.03
C PHE A 7 8.98 1.90 -2.41
N LYS A 8 9.88 1.14 -3.02
CA LYS A 8 11.22 1.63 -3.42
C LYS A 8 11.22 2.24 -4.83
N ASN A 9 12.24 3.08 -5.08
CA ASN A 9 12.78 3.33 -6.43
C ASN A 9 11.75 3.77 -7.48
N ARG A 10 11.09 4.91 -7.26
CA ARG A 10 10.28 5.56 -8.28
C ARG A 10 10.86 6.90 -8.70
N ILE A 11 10.29 7.46 -9.76
CA ILE A 11 10.49 8.85 -10.14
C ILE A 11 9.38 9.65 -9.45
N GLU A 12 9.72 10.80 -8.86
CA GLU A 12 8.72 11.70 -8.28
C GLU A 12 7.74 12.17 -9.37
N THR A 13 6.46 12.13 -9.04
CA THR A 13 5.35 12.57 -9.89
C THR A 13 4.30 13.26 -9.01
N GLU A 14 3.22 13.76 -9.62
CA GLU A 14 2.08 14.27 -8.84
C GLU A 14 1.44 13.17 -7.96
N GLU A 15 1.54 11.89 -8.37
CA GLU A 15 0.96 10.75 -7.64
C GLU A 15 1.94 10.12 -6.64
N PHE A 16 3.24 10.08 -6.96
CA PHE A 16 4.28 9.44 -6.15
C PHE A 16 5.27 10.46 -5.61
N SER A 17 5.46 10.48 -4.30
CA SER A 17 6.41 11.38 -3.62
C SER A 17 7.40 10.59 -2.79
N LYS A 18 8.60 11.15 -2.63
CA LYS A 18 9.53 10.67 -1.61
C LYS A 18 8.94 10.93 -0.23
N ILE A 19 9.15 9.99 0.69
CA ILE A 19 8.76 10.23 2.07
C ILE A 19 9.69 11.28 2.68
N GLU A 20 9.13 12.40 3.14
CA GLU A 20 9.88 13.40 3.90
C GLU A 20 9.60 13.34 5.40
N ASP A 21 8.43 12.81 5.76
CA ASP A 21 7.96 12.67 7.12
C ASP A 21 8.91 11.77 7.96
N PRO A 22 9.43 12.24 9.11
CA PRO A 22 10.35 11.47 9.95
C PRO A 22 9.76 10.18 10.50
N PHE A 23 8.44 10.15 10.75
CA PHE A 23 7.76 8.95 11.22
C PHE A 23 7.74 7.90 10.09
N LEU A 24 7.34 8.27 8.87
CA LEU A 24 7.41 7.36 7.72
C LEU A 24 8.84 6.90 7.43
N LYS A 25 9.84 7.79 7.51
CA LYS A 25 11.27 7.43 7.32
C LYS A 25 11.74 6.38 8.33
N LYS A 26 11.32 6.49 9.59
CA LYS A 26 11.65 5.49 10.62
C LYS A 26 11.12 4.10 10.24
N TYR A 27 9.86 4.00 9.81
CA TYR A 27 9.25 2.70 9.45
C TYR A 27 9.80 2.14 8.14
N ALA A 28 10.03 2.99 7.16
CA ALA A 28 10.66 2.61 5.92
C ALA A 28 12.02 1.92 6.14
N ASN A 29 12.83 2.44 7.07
CA ASN A 29 14.10 1.83 7.45
C ASN A 29 13.92 0.44 8.10
N ILE A 30 12.87 0.26 8.92
CA ILE A 30 12.58 -1.03 9.57
C ILE A 30 12.13 -2.06 8.53
N PHE A 31 11.20 -1.69 7.66
CA PHE A 31 10.61 -2.59 6.67
C PHE A 31 11.61 -3.00 5.60
N PHE A 32 12.27 -2.03 4.99
CA PHE A 32 13.06 -2.28 3.80
C PHE A 32 14.54 -2.52 4.06
N ASN A 33 15.01 -2.22 5.28
CA ASN A 33 16.42 -2.28 5.71
C ASN A 33 17.38 -1.74 4.63
N THR A 34 17.11 -0.55 4.10
CA THR A 34 17.81 -0.01 2.93
C THR A 34 18.06 1.49 3.06
N SER A 35 19.11 1.95 2.38
CA SER A 35 19.39 3.38 2.15
C SER A 35 18.80 3.90 0.83
N SER A 36 18.02 3.08 0.12
CA SER A 36 17.35 3.49 -1.13
C SER A 36 16.27 4.54 -0.86
N ASP A 37 15.98 5.36 -1.86
CA ASP A 37 14.85 6.29 -1.79
C ASP A 37 13.54 5.50 -1.68
N ILE A 38 12.75 5.85 -0.65
CA ILE A 38 11.43 5.28 -0.37
C ILE A 38 10.36 6.30 -0.74
N PHE A 39 9.33 5.79 -1.38
CA PHE A 39 8.24 6.56 -1.93
C PHE A 39 6.91 6.15 -1.31
N THR A 40 5.94 7.04 -1.43
CA THR A 40 4.55 6.82 -1.05
C THR A 40 3.62 7.37 -2.14
N ILE A 41 2.32 7.11 -2.00
CA ILE A 41 1.28 7.72 -2.82
C ILE A 41 0.72 8.92 -2.07
N ASN A 42 0.68 10.08 -2.74
CA ASN A 42 0.05 11.28 -2.19
C ASN A 42 -1.44 11.03 -1.96
N HIS A 43 -1.97 11.42 -0.80
CA HIS A 43 -3.39 11.26 -0.46
C HIS A 43 -3.88 9.80 -0.50
N PHE A 44 -3.02 8.84 -0.12
CA PHE A 44 -3.37 7.42 -0.14
C PHE A 44 -4.62 7.10 0.70
N ASP A 45 -4.74 7.69 1.89
CA ASP A 45 -5.90 7.54 2.76
C ASP A 45 -7.22 8.00 2.11
N ASP A 46 -7.18 9.11 1.37
CA ASP A 46 -8.33 9.63 0.62
C ASP A 46 -8.72 8.68 -0.51
N ILE A 47 -7.72 8.08 -1.18
CA ILE A 47 -7.94 7.09 -2.24
C ILE A 47 -8.61 5.84 -1.65
N CYS A 48 -8.13 5.32 -0.52
CA CYS A 48 -8.74 4.16 0.13
C CYS A 48 -10.18 4.45 0.58
N THR A 49 -10.42 5.61 1.21
CA THR A 49 -11.76 6.03 1.66
C THR A 49 -12.72 6.17 0.48
N PHE A 50 -12.25 6.74 -0.63
CA PHE A 50 -13.06 6.87 -1.84
C PHE A 50 -13.38 5.50 -2.45
N SER A 51 -12.38 4.62 -2.59
CA SER A 51 -12.57 3.24 -3.08
C SER A 51 -13.52 2.44 -2.19
N GLN A 52 -13.42 2.57 -0.86
CA GLN A 52 -14.36 1.94 0.07
C GLN A 52 -15.80 2.37 -0.21
N LYS A 53 -16.03 3.68 -0.39
CA LYS A 53 -17.37 4.18 -0.73
C LYS A 53 -17.88 3.57 -2.04
N GLN A 54 -17.06 3.53 -3.08
CA GLN A 54 -17.43 2.94 -4.36
C GLN A 54 -17.79 1.45 -4.23
N ILE A 55 -17.00 0.68 -3.48
CA ILE A 55 -17.24 -0.74 -3.23
C ILE A 55 -18.57 -0.94 -2.47
N ASN A 56 -18.83 -0.12 -1.45
CA ASN A 56 -20.09 -0.15 -0.71
C ASN A 56 -21.31 0.22 -1.59
N ASP A 57 -21.10 1.01 -2.65
CA ASP A 57 -22.10 1.36 -3.66
C ASP A 57 -22.23 0.27 -4.76
N GLY A 58 -21.50 -0.84 -4.66
CA GLY A 58 -21.56 -1.99 -5.58
C GLY A 58 -20.61 -1.92 -6.77
N ILE A 59 -19.67 -0.98 -6.79
CA ILE A 59 -18.61 -0.91 -7.80
C ILE A 59 -17.53 -1.95 -7.48
N SER A 60 -17.05 -2.66 -8.50
CA SER A 60 -15.98 -3.63 -8.31
C SER A 60 -14.65 -2.93 -7.98
N ILE A 61 -13.83 -3.53 -7.12
CA ILE A 61 -12.47 -3.01 -6.84
C ILE A 61 -11.65 -2.80 -8.12
N TYR A 62 -11.84 -3.66 -9.13
CA TYR A 62 -11.16 -3.61 -10.43
C TYR A 62 -11.45 -2.34 -11.24
N ASP A 63 -12.52 -1.62 -10.92
CA ASP A 63 -12.92 -0.37 -11.60
C ASP A 63 -12.54 0.88 -10.77
N THR A 64 -11.72 0.74 -9.73
CA THR A 64 -11.33 1.83 -8.83
C THR A 64 -9.95 2.40 -9.13
N LYS A 65 -9.74 3.69 -8.80
CA LYS A 65 -8.41 4.34 -8.88
C LYS A 65 -7.34 3.61 -8.05
N LEU A 66 -7.74 3.01 -6.93
CA LEU A 66 -6.84 2.20 -6.09
C LEU A 66 -6.27 1.03 -6.90
N TYR A 67 -7.11 0.29 -7.63
CA TYR A 67 -6.65 -0.82 -8.46
C TYR A 67 -5.71 -0.37 -9.59
N ASP A 68 -6.01 0.76 -10.26
CA ASP A 68 -5.14 1.34 -11.28
C ASP A 68 -3.74 1.69 -10.74
N LEU A 69 -3.67 2.17 -9.49
CA LEU A 69 -2.39 2.43 -8.81
C LEU A 69 -1.67 1.11 -8.49
N LEU A 70 -2.39 0.14 -7.93
CA LEU A 70 -1.82 -1.15 -7.53
C LEU A 70 -1.30 -1.95 -8.73
N ILE A 71 -1.98 -1.92 -9.88
CA ILE A 71 -1.47 -2.55 -11.11
C ILE A 71 -0.09 -2.02 -11.48
N ARG A 72 0.11 -0.69 -11.38
CA ARG A 72 1.39 -0.05 -11.74
C ARG A 72 2.51 -0.47 -10.77
N LEU A 73 2.15 -0.83 -9.54
CA LEU A 73 3.04 -1.23 -8.47
C LEU A 73 3.14 -2.76 -8.29
N LYS A 74 2.46 -3.56 -9.12
CA LYS A 74 2.35 -5.03 -8.94
C LYS A 74 3.67 -5.81 -8.92
N ASN A 75 4.75 -5.21 -9.42
CA ASN A 75 6.07 -5.84 -9.47
C ASN A 75 7.01 -5.30 -8.38
N ASP A 76 6.53 -4.41 -7.51
CA ASP A 76 7.30 -3.84 -6.42
C ASP A 76 6.99 -4.56 -5.10
N GLU A 77 7.92 -4.44 -4.16
CA GLU A 77 7.66 -4.76 -2.77
C GLU A 77 6.94 -3.57 -2.12
N LEU A 78 5.79 -3.84 -1.50
CA LEU A 78 4.89 -2.83 -0.94
C LEU A 78 4.64 -3.11 0.54
N TYR A 79 4.58 -2.05 1.33
CA TYR A 79 4.15 -2.10 2.73
C TYR A 79 2.93 -1.19 2.90
N PHE A 80 1.81 -1.79 3.27
CA PHE A 80 0.56 -1.12 3.61
C PHE A 80 0.41 -1.13 5.13
N TRP A 81 0.15 0.02 5.74
CA TRP A 81 -0.20 0.04 7.16
C TRP A 81 -1.11 1.21 7.51
N TYR A 82 -1.94 1.02 8.54
CA TYR A 82 -2.70 2.06 9.19
C TYR A 82 -2.02 2.48 10.50
N ALA A 83 -1.83 3.79 10.71
CA ALA A 83 -0.88 4.39 11.65
C ALA A 83 -1.02 4.09 13.16
N SER A 84 -1.81 3.09 13.58
CA SER A 84 -2.12 2.74 14.97
C SER A 84 -1.49 1.43 15.46
N TYR A 85 -1.27 0.44 14.58
CA TYR A 85 -0.75 -0.88 14.95
C TYR A 85 0.33 -1.34 13.97
N PHE A 86 1.47 -1.80 14.50
CA PHE A 86 2.69 -2.09 13.74
C PHE A 86 3.12 -3.56 13.85
N ASP A 87 2.50 -4.37 14.70
CA ASP A 87 3.18 -5.55 15.20
C ASP A 87 3.29 -6.70 14.18
N ASP A 88 2.28 -6.95 13.34
CA ASP A 88 2.33 -7.99 12.33
C ASP A 88 1.65 -7.54 11.03
N LEU A 89 2.41 -7.54 9.92
CA LEU A 89 1.88 -7.34 8.57
C LEU A 89 1.70 -8.70 7.90
N ASP A 90 0.55 -8.91 7.26
CA ASP A 90 0.30 -10.15 6.52
C ASP A 90 1.17 -10.21 5.27
N LEU A 91 2.04 -11.23 5.19
CA LEU A 91 2.89 -11.45 4.01
C LEU A 91 2.06 -12.06 2.88
N ILE A 92 1.97 -11.34 1.76
CA ILE A 92 1.30 -11.79 0.55
C ILE A 92 2.29 -11.75 -0.63
N THR A 93 2.34 -12.82 -1.41
CA THR A 93 3.27 -12.94 -2.56
C THR A 93 2.56 -12.90 -3.91
N ASN A 94 1.25 -13.12 -3.95
CA ASN A 94 0.43 -13.13 -5.15
C ASN A 94 -0.38 -11.81 -5.28
N PHE A 95 -0.39 -11.23 -6.48
CA PHE A 95 -1.10 -9.96 -6.71
C PHE A 95 -2.63 -10.09 -6.58
N THR A 96 -3.21 -11.21 -7.02
CA THR A 96 -4.66 -11.45 -6.87
C THR A 96 -5.03 -11.54 -5.40
N ASP A 97 -4.22 -12.23 -4.59
CA ASP A 97 -4.45 -12.34 -3.15
C ASP A 97 -4.31 -10.97 -2.48
N LEU A 98 -3.37 -10.13 -2.91
CA LEU A 98 -3.24 -8.75 -2.44
C LEU A 98 -4.54 -7.96 -2.68
N ILE A 99 -5.09 -8.02 -3.89
CA ILE A 99 -6.33 -7.31 -4.25
C ILE A 99 -7.49 -7.81 -3.40
N ASN A 100 -7.63 -9.13 -3.24
CA ASN A 100 -8.69 -9.73 -2.43
C ASN A 100 -8.58 -9.29 -0.96
N SER A 101 -7.38 -9.29 -0.37
CA SER A 101 -7.16 -8.86 1.01
C SER A 101 -7.44 -7.37 1.21
N ILE A 102 -7.07 -6.51 0.24
CA ILE A 102 -7.41 -5.09 0.29
C ILE A 102 -8.93 -4.90 0.17
N GLU A 103 -9.59 -5.58 -0.75
CA GLU A 103 -11.06 -5.50 -0.91
C GLU A 103 -11.77 -5.91 0.39
N GLU A 104 -11.34 -7.01 1.01
CA GLU A 104 -11.88 -7.47 2.29
C GLU A 104 -11.64 -6.46 3.42
N ALA A 105 -10.45 -5.85 3.48
CA ALA A 105 -10.11 -4.80 4.45
C ALA A 105 -11.02 -3.57 4.30
N LEU A 106 -11.26 -3.12 3.07
CA LEU A 106 -12.14 -2.00 2.78
C LEU A 106 -13.60 -2.28 3.16
N ILE A 107 -14.08 -3.52 3.02
CA ILE A 107 -15.46 -3.89 3.35
C ILE A 107 -15.66 -4.06 4.87
N ASN A 108 -14.74 -4.77 5.55
CA ASN A 108 -15.02 -5.32 6.89
C ASN A 108 -14.27 -4.65 8.05
N PHE A 109 -13.11 -4.05 7.81
CA PHE A 109 -12.13 -3.72 8.86
C PHE A 109 -11.90 -2.22 9.05
N ASN A 110 -12.95 -1.40 8.98
CA ASN A 110 -12.84 0.07 9.00
C ASN A 110 -11.87 0.63 7.95
N ALA A 111 -11.62 -0.12 6.86
CA ALA A 111 -10.58 0.18 5.86
C ALA A 111 -9.15 0.23 6.41
N GLU A 112 -8.86 -0.45 7.52
CA GLU A 112 -7.48 -0.60 8.01
C GLU A 112 -6.77 -1.74 7.25
N ILE A 113 -5.68 -1.41 6.56
CA ILE A 113 -4.90 -2.36 5.74
C ILE A 113 -3.53 -2.58 6.40
N TYR A 114 -3.15 -3.84 6.63
CA TYR A 114 -1.89 -4.24 7.26
C TYR A 114 -1.22 -5.37 6.46
N ILE A 115 -0.56 -5.02 5.35
CA ILE A 115 -0.06 -6.00 4.39
C ILE A 115 1.40 -5.71 4.03
N HIS A 116 2.23 -6.75 4.02
CA HIS A 116 3.52 -6.76 3.33
C HIS A 116 3.38 -7.55 2.03
N TYR A 117 3.31 -6.83 0.92
CA TYR A 117 3.30 -7.46 -0.40
C TYR A 117 4.72 -7.62 -0.92
N ARG A 118 5.13 -8.86 -1.19
CA ARG A 118 6.43 -9.17 -1.78
C ARG A 118 6.27 -10.18 -2.93
N PRO A 119 6.17 -9.70 -4.17
CA PRO A 119 6.14 -10.56 -5.36
C PRO A 119 7.25 -11.62 -5.36
N GLU A 120 6.94 -12.85 -5.74
CA GLU A 120 7.91 -13.97 -5.75
C GLU A 120 9.14 -13.74 -6.65
N ASN A 121 9.00 -12.88 -7.66
CA ASN A 121 10.09 -12.52 -8.57
C ASN A 121 11.11 -11.56 -7.95
N ILE A 122 10.80 -10.95 -6.80
CA ILE A 122 11.76 -10.16 -6.02
C ILE A 122 12.61 -11.13 -5.20
N LYS A 123 13.79 -11.46 -5.73
CA LYS A 123 14.78 -12.27 -5.01
C LYS A 123 15.25 -11.51 -3.77
N SER A 124 15.15 -12.14 -2.61
CA SER A 124 15.92 -11.75 -1.42
C SER A 124 17.41 -11.95 -1.73
N PHE A 125 18.17 -10.85 -1.77
CA PHE A 125 19.63 -10.89 -1.79
C PHE A 125 20.17 -11.05 -0.36
#